data_AF-A0A8J4WYB4-F1
#
_entry.id   AF-A0A8J4WYB4-F1
#
_cell.length_a   1.000
_cell.length_b   1.000
_cell.length_c   1.000
_cell.angle_alpha   90.00
_cell.angle_beta   90.00
_cell.angle_gamma   90.00
#
_symmetry.space_group_name_H-M   'P 1'
#
loop_
_entity.id
_entity.type
_entity.pdbx_description
1 polymer ?
#
loop_
_entity_poly.entity_id
_entity_poly.type
_entity_poly.pdbx_seq_one_letter_code
_entity_poly.pdbx_strand_id
1 'polypeptide(L)'
;ETSQYSAVCTYRIQDIREVFSKSKFKTVFSVSDFTGWMTYYPDLPDPRPGACINNDARQKGIFTSLDLPVKTLEFIRDNPLMDQAVEPSSQQPLLVKKGAAFTSIVVASTTALDGSIHQVMFIGTASGSVLKAVNYNGETMIIEEVQLFPHSEPVKILRLSTIV
;
A
#
# COMPACT_ATOMS: atom_id res chain seq x y z
N GLU A 1 18.50 -5.34 23.82
CA GLU A 1 18.32 -5.04 22.38
C GLU A 1 17.30 -6.00 21.78
N THR A 2 16.11 -5.52 21.42
CA THR A 2 15.14 -6.33 20.68
C THR A 2 15.40 -6.14 19.18
N SER A 3 16.12 -7.07 18.57
CA SER A 3 16.26 -7.12 17.11
C SER A 3 14.87 -7.29 16.47
N GLN A 4 14.38 -6.26 15.78
CA GLN A 4 13.11 -6.29 15.05
C GLN A 4 13.37 -6.63 13.58
N TYR A 5 12.39 -7.25 12.92
CA TYR A 5 12.40 -7.42 11.47
C TYR A 5 11.63 -6.27 10.83
N SER A 6 12.22 -5.66 9.80
CA SER A 6 11.56 -4.68 8.95
C SER A 6 11.55 -5.19 7.52
N ALA A 7 10.51 -4.82 6.76
CA ALA A 7 10.34 -5.23 5.38
C ALA A 7 9.94 -4.05 4.50
N VAL A 8 10.31 -4.12 3.22
CA VAL A 8 9.85 -3.19 2.17
C VAL A 8 9.09 -4.01 1.14
N CYS A 9 7.84 -3.65 0.86
CA CYS A 9 7.01 -4.26 -0.19
C CYS A 9 6.71 -3.23 -1.28
N THR A 10 6.49 -3.71 -2.50
CA THR A 10 6.07 -2.89 -3.64
C THR A 10 4.67 -3.30 -4.07
N TYR A 11 3.84 -2.33 -4.47
CA TYR A 11 2.47 -2.56 -4.92
C TYR A 11 2.22 -1.75 -6.18
N ARG A 12 1.61 -2.36 -7.20
CA ARG A 12 1.16 -1.64 -8.39
C ARG A 12 -0.19 -1.00 -8.08
N ILE A 13 -0.32 0.28 -8.44
CA ILE A 13 -1.60 0.99 -8.37
C ILE A 13 -2.69 0.28 -9.18
N GLN A 14 -2.33 -0.43 -10.24
CA GLN A 14 -3.26 -1.22 -11.05
C GLN A 14 -3.87 -2.38 -10.24
N ASP A 15 -3.05 -3.12 -9.48
CA ASP A 15 -3.53 -4.24 -8.65
C ASP A 15 -4.45 -3.74 -7.53
N ILE A 16 -4.12 -2.58 -6.93
CA ILE A 16 -4.98 -1.92 -5.94
C ILE A 16 -6.34 -1.56 -6.56
N ARG A 17 -6.33 -0.92 -7.73
CA ARG A 17 -7.56 -0.55 -8.45
C ARG A 17 -8.39 -1.77 -8.84
N GLU A 18 -7.74 -2.87 -9.23
CA GLU A 18 -8.40 -4.11 -9.58
C GLU A 18 -9.15 -4.71 -8.39
N VAL A 19 -8.51 -4.80 -7.22
CA VAL A 19 -9.17 -5.25 -5.99
C VAL A 19 -10.39 -4.37 -5.69
N PHE A 20 -10.25 -3.04 -5.68
CA PHE A 20 -11.38 -2.15 -5.39
C PHE A 20 -12.52 -2.22 -6.43
N SER A 21 -12.21 -2.48 -7.70
CA SER A 21 -13.21 -2.51 -8.78
C SER A 21 -13.89 -3.86 -8.98
N LYS A 22 -13.22 -4.98 -8.66
CA LYS A 22 -13.70 -6.33 -8.96
C LYS A 22 -13.88 -7.23 -7.75
N SER A 23 -13.17 -6.98 -6.65
CA SER A 23 -13.23 -7.87 -5.48
C SER A 23 -14.62 -7.88 -4.85
N LYS A 24 -14.92 -8.95 -4.13
CA LYS A 24 -16.07 -9.01 -3.23
C LYS A 24 -15.80 -8.19 -1.98
N PHE A 25 -16.86 -7.90 -1.23
CA PHE A 25 -16.74 -7.23 0.06
C PHE A 25 -16.71 -8.25 1.19
N LYS A 26 -16.07 -7.91 2.31
CA LYS A 26 -16.28 -8.58 3.58
C LYS A 26 -17.57 -8.04 4.22
N THR A 27 -18.33 -8.93 4.83
CA THR A 27 -19.47 -8.61 5.66
C THR A 27 -19.31 -9.27 7.02
N VAL A 28 -19.90 -8.68 8.04
CA VAL A 28 -19.86 -9.21 9.41
C VAL A 28 -21.01 -10.20 9.58
N PHE A 29 -20.73 -11.36 10.17
CA PHE A 29 -21.76 -12.29 10.62
C PHE A 29 -21.70 -12.44 12.13
N SER A 30 -22.86 -12.60 12.75
CA SER A 30 -22.99 -12.85 14.19
C SER A 30 -23.85 -14.10 14.41
N VAL A 31 -23.31 -15.08 15.14
CA VAL A 31 -24.02 -16.28 15.56
C VAL A 31 -23.83 -16.42 17.07
N SER A 32 -24.92 -16.25 17.82
CA SER A 32 -24.89 -16.14 19.29
C SER A 32 -23.90 -15.05 19.73
N ASP A 33 -22.91 -15.39 20.56
CA ASP A 33 -21.90 -14.46 21.07
C ASP A 33 -20.66 -14.35 20.17
N PHE A 34 -20.63 -15.04 19.01
CA PHE A 34 -19.51 -14.99 18.08
C PHE A 34 -19.77 -14.01 16.93
N THR A 35 -18.84 -13.09 16.72
CA THR A 35 -18.83 -12.17 15.58
C THR A 35 -17.57 -12.37 14.75
N GLY A 36 -17.73 -12.52 13.43
CA GLY A 36 -16.63 -12.75 12.51
C GLY A 36 -16.84 -12.08 11.15
N TRP A 37 -15.81 -12.14 10.32
CA TRP A 37 -15.86 -11.64 8.94
C TRP A 37 -16.07 -12.79 7.97
N MET A 38 -16.95 -12.61 7.00
CA MET A 38 -17.15 -13.53 5.88
C MET A 38 -17.21 -12.77 4.55
N THR A 39 -17.08 -13.50 3.45
CA THR A 39 -17.23 -12.92 2.10
C THR A 39 -18.71 -12.69 1.80
N TYR A 40 -19.07 -11.50 1.30
CA TYR A 40 -20.38 -11.20 0.77
C TYR A 40 -20.52 -11.80 -0.64
N TYR A 41 -21.40 -12.78 -0.78
CA TYR A 41 -21.69 -13.46 -2.05
C TYR A 41 -22.88 -12.92 -2.85
N PRO A 42 -23.95 -12.35 -2.23
CA PRO A 42 -25.08 -11.85 -3.00
C PRO A 42 -24.70 -10.72 -3.97
N ASP A 43 -25.66 -10.36 -4.83
CA ASP A 43 -25.46 -9.29 -5.81
C ASP A 43 -25.25 -7.93 -5.14
N LEU A 44 -24.30 -7.17 -5.69
CA LEU A 44 -24.01 -5.82 -5.21
C LEU A 44 -25.05 -4.83 -5.73
N PRO A 45 -25.37 -3.78 -4.96
CA PRO A 45 -26.07 -2.62 -5.48
C PRO A 45 -25.36 -2.04 -6.72
N ASP A 46 -26.15 -1.46 -7.62
CA ASP A 46 -25.66 -0.77 -8.81
C ASP A 46 -26.04 0.73 -8.71
N PRO A 47 -25.09 1.67 -8.86
CA PRO A 47 -23.68 1.47 -9.18
C PRO A 47 -22.89 0.82 -8.04
N ARG A 48 -21.77 0.16 -8.37
CA ARG A 48 -20.92 -0.56 -7.41
C ARG A 48 -20.60 0.33 -6.18
N PRO A 49 -20.86 -0.14 -4.95
CA PRO A 49 -20.60 0.65 -3.74
C PRO A 49 -19.13 1.06 -3.63
N GLY A 50 -18.88 2.33 -3.25
CA GLY A 50 -17.53 2.91 -3.12
C GLY A 50 -16.86 3.31 -4.45
N ALA A 51 -17.48 3.08 -5.60
CA ALA A 51 -16.95 3.53 -6.88
C ALA A 51 -17.14 5.04 -7.10
N CYS A 52 -16.20 5.66 -7.81
CA CYS A 52 -16.37 7.03 -8.30
C CYS A 52 -17.48 7.10 -9.35
N ILE A 53 -18.15 8.25 -9.46
CA ILE A 53 -19.15 8.50 -10.51
C ILE A 53 -18.47 8.47 -11.89
N ASN A 54 -18.70 7.40 -12.64
CA ASN A 54 -18.16 7.17 -13.98
C ASN A 54 -19.22 7.48 -15.07
N ASN A 55 -18.89 7.20 -16.34
CA ASN A 55 -19.79 7.48 -17.45
C ASN A 55 -21.06 6.61 -17.42
N ASP A 56 -20.98 5.38 -16.91
CA ASP A 56 -22.15 4.49 -16.81
C ASP A 56 -23.13 4.99 -15.74
N ALA A 57 -22.62 5.47 -14.60
CA ALA A 57 -23.43 6.09 -13.56
C ALA A 57 -24.12 7.36 -14.08
N ARG A 58 -23.41 8.20 -14.85
CA ARG A 58 -23.98 9.40 -15.47
C ARG A 58 -25.09 9.10 -16.47
N GLN A 59 -24.97 8.01 -17.24
CA GLN A 59 -26.04 7.55 -18.15
C GLN A 59 -27.30 7.13 -17.38
N LYS A 60 -27.16 6.73 -16.11
CA LYS A 60 -28.27 6.41 -15.19
C LYS A 60 -28.78 7.63 -14.40
N GLY A 61 -28.32 8.84 -14.74
CA GLY A 61 -28.74 10.09 -14.08
C GLY A 61 -28.03 10.39 -12.76
N ILE A 62 -26.94 9.68 -12.44
CA ILE A 62 -26.16 9.89 -11.21
C ILE A 62 -24.97 10.79 -11.55
N PHE A 63 -25.03 12.06 -11.13
CA PHE A 63 -23.99 13.05 -11.46
C PHE A 63 -23.08 13.36 -10.26
N THR A 64 -23.61 13.24 -9.05
CA THR A 64 -22.92 13.47 -7.78
C THR A 64 -23.11 12.30 -6.84
N SER A 65 -22.35 12.25 -5.75
CA SER A 65 -22.54 11.21 -4.72
C SER A 65 -23.88 11.33 -3.98
N LEU A 66 -24.56 12.48 -4.05
CA LEU A 66 -25.88 12.69 -3.44
C LEU A 66 -27.00 12.05 -4.26
N ASP A 67 -26.76 11.79 -5.55
CA ASP A 67 -27.71 11.13 -6.45
C ASP A 67 -27.64 9.60 -6.35
N LEU A 68 -26.73 9.06 -5.53
CA LEU A 68 -26.57 7.62 -5.36
C LEU A 68 -27.79 6.99 -4.67
N PRO A 69 -28.22 5.79 -5.11
CA PRO A 69 -29.29 5.07 -4.43
C PRO A 69 -28.95 4.82 -2.95
N VAL A 70 -29.93 4.98 -2.07
CA VAL A 70 -29.78 4.74 -0.62
C VAL A 70 -29.16 3.37 -0.34
N LYS A 71 -29.58 2.32 -1.06
CA LYS A 71 -29.03 0.97 -0.91
C LYS A 71 -27.52 0.89 -1.19
N THR A 72 -27.01 1.63 -2.16
CA THR A 72 -25.58 1.69 -2.46
C THR A 72 -24.80 2.35 -1.32
N LEU A 73 -25.36 3.42 -0.75
CA LEU A 73 -24.77 4.15 0.37
C LEU A 73 -24.79 3.35 1.69
N GLU A 74 -25.91 2.70 2.00
CA GLU A 74 -26.05 1.82 3.16
C GLU A 74 -25.10 0.63 3.07
N PHE A 75 -24.99 0.01 1.89
CA PHE A 75 -24.09 -1.11 1.70
C PHE A 75 -22.63 -0.75 2.00
N ILE A 76 -22.10 0.35 1.44
CA ILE A 76 -20.68 0.71 1.66
C ILE A 76 -20.41 1.19 3.09
N ARG A 77 -21.41 1.79 3.76
CA ARG A 77 -21.34 2.14 5.18
C ARG A 77 -21.14 0.88 6.03
N ASP A 78 -21.88 -0.17 5.73
CA ASP A 78 -21.91 -1.39 6.55
C ASP A 78 -20.82 -2.40 6.14
N ASN A 79 -20.33 -2.33 4.90
CA ASN A 79 -19.34 -3.26 4.32
C ASN A 79 -18.18 -2.49 3.65
N PRO A 80 -17.31 -1.80 4.41
CA PRO A 80 -16.22 -1.00 3.83
C PRO A 80 -14.98 -1.82 3.41
N LEU A 81 -14.87 -3.07 3.86
CA LEU A 81 -13.67 -3.89 3.69
C LEU A 81 -13.78 -4.80 2.45
N MET A 82 -12.70 -4.90 1.66
CA MET A 82 -12.62 -5.84 0.53
C MET A 82 -12.26 -7.25 1.00
N ASP A 83 -12.73 -8.26 0.27
CA ASP A 83 -12.48 -9.67 0.58
C ASP A 83 -11.06 -10.11 0.20
N GLN A 84 -10.57 -9.66 -0.96
CA GLN A 84 -9.21 -9.96 -1.42
C GLN A 84 -8.21 -8.93 -0.89
N ALA A 85 -7.03 -9.42 -0.50
CA ALA A 85 -5.88 -8.57 -0.23
C ALA A 85 -5.24 -8.08 -1.54
N VAL A 86 -4.57 -6.92 -1.48
CA VAL A 86 -3.67 -6.50 -2.55
C VAL A 86 -2.34 -7.18 -2.32
N GLU A 87 -1.95 -8.07 -3.23
CA GLU A 87 -0.67 -8.76 -3.15
C GLU A 87 0.49 -7.84 -3.56
N PRO A 88 1.68 -7.98 -2.95
CA PRO A 88 2.87 -7.26 -3.37
C PRO A 88 3.27 -7.70 -4.79
N SER A 89 3.82 -6.77 -5.57
CA SER A 89 4.13 -6.99 -7.00
C SER A 89 5.12 -8.11 -7.26
N SER A 90 6.02 -8.36 -6.29
CA SER A 90 6.99 -9.46 -6.31
C SER A 90 6.50 -10.73 -5.61
N GLN A 91 5.25 -10.80 -5.13
CA GLN A 91 4.68 -11.85 -4.25
C GLN A 91 5.39 -12.06 -2.90
N GLN A 92 6.57 -11.46 -2.72
CA GLN A 92 7.37 -11.45 -1.51
C GLN A 92 7.93 -10.04 -1.25
N PRO A 93 8.34 -9.70 -0.02
CA PRO A 93 8.99 -8.43 0.25
C PRO A 93 10.24 -8.22 -0.61
N LEU A 94 10.45 -6.98 -1.04
CA LEU A 94 11.62 -6.56 -1.80
C LEU A 94 12.88 -6.57 -0.94
N LEU A 95 12.76 -6.20 0.34
CA LEU A 95 13.84 -6.21 1.32
C LEU A 95 13.29 -6.71 2.66
N VAL A 96 14.03 -7.57 3.34
CA VAL A 96 13.80 -7.91 4.75
C VAL A 96 15.12 -7.73 5.50
N LYS A 97 15.12 -6.95 6.58
CA LYS A 97 16.31 -6.73 7.40
C LYS A 97 15.99 -6.91 8.89
N LYS A 98 16.88 -7.61 9.58
CA LYS A 98 16.91 -7.68 11.05
C LYS A 98 17.77 -6.54 11.62
N GLY A 99 17.31 -5.88 12.67
CA GLY A 99 18.08 -4.84 13.37
C GLY A 99 17.18 -3.72 13.89
N ALA A 100 17.69 -2.48 13.83
CA ALA A 100 16.88 -1.30 14.10
C ALA A 100 15.69 -1.22 13.12
N ALA A 101 14.52 -0.85 13.64
CA ALA A 101 13.31 -0.76 12.85
C ALA A 101 13.42 0.28 11.73
N PHE A 102 12.90 -0.04 10.53
CA PHE A 102 12.69 0.96 9.49
C PHE A 102 11.59 1.93 9.92
N THR A 103 11.79 3.22 9.63
CA THR A 103 10.93 4.31 10.13
C THR A 103 10.38 5.17 9.01
N SER A 104 11.14 5.35 7.93
CA SER A 104 10.76 6.15 6.78
C SER A 104 11.45 5.61 5.53
N ILE A 105 10.84 5.84 4.37
CA ILE A 105 11.40 5.46 3.07
C ILE A 105 11.11 6.54 2.04
N VAL A 106 12.10 6.84 1.22
CA VAL A 106 11.97 7.65 -0.01
C VAL A 106 12.68 6.92 -1.14
N VAL A 107 12.15 7.02 -2.35
CA VAL A 107 12.67 6.28 -3.52
C VAL A 107 13.00 7.27 -4.64
N ALA A 108 14.20 7.15 -5.20
CA ALA A 108 14.67 7.93 -6.34
C ALA A 108 14.86 7.02 -7.55
N SER A 109 14.39 7.47 -8.72
CA SER A 109 14.69 6.82 -9.99
C SER A 109 16.00 7.39 -10.55
N THR A 110 16.99 6.54 -10.81
CA THR A 110 18.28 6.95 -11.38
C THR A 110 18.63 6.13 -12.61
N THR A 111 19.31 6.74 -13.56
CA THR A 111 19.87 6.06 -14.73
C THR A 111 21.32 5.65 -14.43
N ALA A 112 21.64 4.37 -14.63
CA ALA A 112 23.01 3.85 -14.50
C ALA A 112 23.84 4.14 -15.78
N LEU A 113 25.15 3.85 -15.72
CA LEU A 113 26.07 4.10 -16.84
C LEU A 113 25.74 3.30 -18.11
N ASP A 114 25.08 2.15 -17.96
CA ASP A 114 24.60 1.30 -19.05
C ASP A 114 23.24 1.76 -19.63
N GLY A 115 22.69 2.87 -19.12
CA GLY A 115 21.39 3.43 -19.53
C GLY A 115 20.18 2.78 -18.85
N SER A 116 20.37 1.75 -18.03
CA SER A 116 19.27 1.11 -17.28
C SER A 116 18.76 2.02 -16.16
N ILE A 117 17.45 1.94 -15.86
CA ILE A 117 16.81 2.74 -14.82
C ILE A 117 16.61 1.88 -13.57
N HIS A 118 17.08 2.38 -12.43
CA HIS A 118 16.94 1.71 -11.14
C HIS A 118 16.18 2.58 -10.14
N GLN A 119 15.40 1.91 -9.28
CA GLN A 119 14.76 2.52 -8.12
C GLN A 119 15.68 2.36 -6.91
N VAL A 120 16.29 3.45 -6.46
CA VAL A 120 17.15 3.51 -5.28
C VAL A 120 16.31 3.93 -4.08
N MET A 121 16.27 3.07 -3.07
CA MET A 121 15.58 3.29 -1.81
C MET A 121 16.53 3.89 -0.78
N PHE A 122 16.09 4.96 -0.13
CA PHE A 122 16.72 5.51 1.07
C PHE A 122 15.80 5.25 2.26
N ILE A 123 16.28 4.50 3.25
CA ILE A 123 15.46 3.97 4.34
C ILE A 123 16.02 4.44 5.68
N GLY A 124 15.25 5.24 6.42
CA GLY A 124 15.62 5.71 7.75
C GLY A 124 15.35 4.66 8.82
N THR A 125 16.18 4.62 9.87
CA THR A 125 16.04 3.67 10.98
C THR A 125 15.72 4.33 12.31
N ALA A 126 15.24 3.53 13.26
CA ALA A 126 14.99 3.94 14.64
C ALA A 126 16.28 4.28 15.41
N SER A 127 17.45 3.87 14.92
CA SER A 127 18.75 4.18 15.53
C SER A 127 19.44 5.42 14.93
N GLY A 128 18.83 6.07 13.94
CA GLY A 128 19.35 7.29 13.34
C GLY A 128 20.25 7.09 12.13
N SER A 129 20.24 5.90 11.54
CA SER A 129 20.92 5.62 10.28
C SER A 129 19.99 5.71 9.07
N VAL A 130 20.57 5.92 7.89
CA VAL A 130 19.88 5.79 6.60
C VAL A 130 20.60 4.74 5.77
N LEU A 131 19.85 3.74 5.30
CA LEU A 131 20.30 2.74 4.35
C LEU A 131 20.04 3.24 2.94
N LYS A 132 20.98 2.99 2.03
CA LYS A 132 20.77 3.11 0.59
C LYS A 132 20.75 1.72 -0.02
N ALA A 133 19.65 1.36 -0.66
CA ALA A 133 19.45 0.04 -1.25
C ALA A 133 18.91 0.13 -2.67
N VAL A 134 19.21 -0.86 -3.50
CA VAL A 134 18.71 -0.95 -4.88
C VAL A 134 18.30 -2.39 -5.16
N ASN A 135 17.20 -2.56 -5.90
CA ASN A 135 16.90 -3.87 -6.49
C ASN A 135 17.57 -3.96 -7.86
N TYR A 136 18.43 -4.97 -8.01
CA TYR A 136 19.16 -5.27 -9.23
C TYR A 136 18.88 -6.73 -9.61
N ASN A 137 18.34 -6.96 -10.81
CA ASN A 137 18.00 -8.29 -11.32
C ASN A 137 17.16 -9.17 -10.36
N GLY A 138 16.23 -8.55 -9.63
CA GLY A 138 15.35 -9.24 -8.69
C GLY A 138 15.94 -9.42 -7.28
N GLU A 139 17.22 -9.10 -7.08
CA GLU A 139 17.86 -9.15 -5.77
C GLU A 139 18.07 -7.74 -5.21
N THR A 140 17.70 -7.53 -3.96
CA THR A 140 17.90 -6.24 -3.30
C THR A 140 19.22 -6.22 -2.54
N MET A 141 20.07 -5.28 -2.91
CA MET A 141 21.36 -5.06 -2.27
C MET A 141 21.35 -3.75 -1.49
N ILE A 142 21.87 -3.78 -0.26
CA ILE A 142 22.17 -2.58 0.52
C ILE A 142 23.57 -2.11 0.10
N ILE A 143 23.65 -0.92 -0.48
CA ILE A 143 24.90 -0.31 -0.96
C ILE A 143 25.69 0.23 0.22
N GLU A 144 25.02 0.94 1.12
CA GLU A 144 25.64 1.59 2.28
C GLU A 144 24.61 1.86 3.38
N GLU A 145 25.09 2.04 4.61
CA GLU A 145 24.33 2.51 5.77
C GLU A 145 25.11 3.64 6.43
N VAL A 146 24.48 4.83 6.55
CA VAL A 146 25.13 6.04 7.08
C VAL A 146 24.44 6.46 8.36
N GLN A 147 25.19 6.57 9.46
CA GLN A 147 24.69 7.12 10.72
C GLN A 147 24.56 8.65 10.60
N LEU A 148 23.33 9.18 10.70
CA LEU A 148 23.07 10.61 10.59
C LEU A 148 23.15 11.34 11.94
N PHE A 149 22.70 10.70 13.00
CA PHE A 149 22.68 11.29 14.34
C PHE A 149 23.79 10.72 15.23
N PRO A 150 24.52 11.55 16.01
CA PRO A 150 25.59 11.09 16.89
C PRO A 150 25.05 10.24 18.06
N HIS A 151 23.81 10.50 18.48
CA HIS A 151 23.08 9.69 19.44
C HIS A 151 21.98 8.91 18.74
N SER A 152 21.59 7.77 19.31
CA SER A 152 20.54 6.93 18.76
C SER A 152 19.19 7.66 18.82
N GLU A 153 18.76 8.17 17.67
CA GLU A 153 17.50 8.90 17.52
C GLU A 153 16.78 8.47 16.23
N PRO A 154 15.44 8.22 16.25
CA PRO A 154 14.74 7.78 15.05
C PRO A 154 14.70 8.81 13.91
N VAL A 155 14.97 8.36 12.68
CA VAL A 155 14.76 9.17 11.47
C VAL A 155 13.27 9.29 11.16
N LYS A 156 12.61 10.33 11.70
CA LYS A 156 11.15 10.51 11.57
C LYS A 156 10.68 10.87 10.16
N ILE A 157 11.43 11.72 9.46
CA ILE A 157 11.04 12.27 8.16
C ILE A 157 12.26 12.23 7.24
N LEU A 158 12.10 11.61 6.07
CA LEU A 158 13.03 11.70 4.95
C LEU A 158 12.35 12.42 3.79
N ARG A 159 13.11 13.28 3.10
CA ARG A 159 12.66 13.98 1.90
C ARG A 159 13.80 14.01 0.88
N LEU A 160 13.49 13.65 -0.35
CA LEU A 160 14.41 13.80 -1.47
C LEU A 160 14.25 15.19 -2.08
N SER A 161 15.37 15.86 -2.34
CA SER A 161 15.41 17.01 -3.24
C SER A 161 15.87 16.53 -4.60
N THR A 162 15.06 16.76 -5.63
CA THR A 162 15.39 16.45 -7.03
C THR A 162 15.91 17.67 -7.79
N ILE A 163 16.22 18.77 -7.08
CA ILE A 163 16.87 19.92 -7.68
C ILE A 163 18.34 19.56 -7.84
N VAL A 164 18.74 19.29 -9.07
CA VAL A 164 20.13 19.19 -9.53
C VAL A 164 20.47 20.49 -10.23
#